data_AF-A0A9W8TCH1-F1
#
_entry.id   AF-A0A9W8TCH1-F1
#
_cell.length_a   1.000
_cell.length_b   1.000
_cell.length_c   1.000
_cell.angle_alpha   90.00
_cell.angle_beta   90.00
_cell.angle_gamma   90.00
#
_symmetry.space_group_name_H-M   'P 1'
#
loop_
_entity.id
_entity.type
_entity.pdbx_description
1 polymer ?
#
loop_
_entity_poly.entity_id
_entity_poly.type
_entity_poly.pdbx_seq_one_letter_code
_entity_poly.pdbx_strand_id
1 'polypeptide(L)'
;MVGPNYGDFHIQRRWTQNAIRVLDLAQDSNVVLRLAVREFVPGAEELRSDDTRGNKMYGIPWAITDPEEATKAVNLYIDRCIGTYLVTILDDSNHLVWDMFHWAMRLSTFPEPNQLLSDVIRLWVVCRFLEGRWRCVGVDTLGAEGLSHWYDNEPLVQVPPFVNYQMAALFTERILQPLRVTVLKQLQDLILANETRNWFPITLSVFILLHNYEMQCRFHRAFAMRRGFSVRFVEMPIIRAIHSGAKTILAHFHYACKGQRPFSMDHDWNSDEAKRMAHLDDEQIGFLMGYQYQVESKAPTLRSVSLTHDYEEEYWFVGQMFDADWVPRQTNEYSPPA
;
A
#
# COMPACT_ATOMS: atom_id res chain seq x y z
N MET A 1 -22.46 -4.16 -8.44
CA MET A 1 -21.85 -2.95 -9.01
C MET A 1 -20.97 -3.42 -10.15
N VAL A 2 -21.33 -3.09 -11.38
CA VAL A 2 -20.52 -3.38 -12.58
C VAL A 2 -19.21 -2.61 -12.41
N GLY A 3 -18.06 -3.29 -12.50
CA GLY A 3 -16.74 -2.68 -12.30
C GLY A 3 -16.51 -1.50 -13.26
N PRO A 4 -15.67 -0.52 -12.91
CA PRO A 4 -15.51 0.67 -13.74
C PRO A 4 -14.93 0.31 -15.11
N ASN A 5 -15.25 1.15 -16.09
CA ASN A 5 -14.80 1.07 -17.47
C ASN A 5 -13.31 1.45 -17.62
N TYR A 6 -12.41 0.95 -16.78
CA TYR A 6 -11.04 1.43 -16.64
C TYR A 6 -10.04 0.46 -17.29
N GLY A 7 -8.95 1.00 -17.84
CA GLY A 7 -7.97 0.20 -18.59
C GLY A 7 -8.42 -0.21 -19.99
N ASP A 8 -9.57 0.28 -20.46
CA ASP A 8 -10.10 0.08 -21.81
C ASP A 8 -10.16 -1.37 -22.29
N PHE A 9 -10.14 -2.34 -21.37
CA PHE A 9 -10.20 -3.78 -21.69
C PHE A 9 -11.52 -4.19 -22.35
N HIS A 10 -12.56 -3.38 -22.18
CA HIS A 10 -13.87 -3.56 -22.80
C HIS A 10 -13.94 -2.98 -24.22
N ILE A 11 -12.99 -2.13 -24.61
CA ILE A 11 -12.95 -1.51 -25.94
C ILE A 11 -12.40 -2.54 -26.93
N GLN A 12 -13.20 -2.88 -27.94
CA GLN A 12 -12.73 -3.74 -29.02
C GLN A 12 -11.63 -3.04 -29.82
N ARG A 13 -10.44 -3.64 -29.84
CA ARG A 13 -9.28 -3.13 -30.59
C ARG A 13 -9.16 -3.81 -31.95
N ARG A 14 -8.75 -3.04 -32.96
CA ARG A 14 -8.35 -3.58 -34.27
C ARG A 14 -6.89 -4.01 -34.19
N TRP A 15 -6.67 -5.28 -33.87
CA TRP A 15 -5.32 -5.85 -33.78
C TRP A 15 -4.63 -5.92 -35.14
N THR A 16 -3.31 -5.71 -35.16
CA THR A 16 -2.51 -5.98 -36.35
C THR A 16 -2.30 -7.49 -36.53
N GLN A 17 -1.80 -7.90 -37.70
CA GLN A 17 -1.41 -9.30 -37.94
C GLN A 17 -0.15 -9.70 -37.16
N ASN A 18 0.46 -8.79 -36.41
CA ASN A 18 1.69 -9.07 -35.68
C ASN A 18 1.46 -10.06 -34.54
N ALA A 19 2.50 -10.84 -34.28
CA ALA A 19 2.52 -11.83 -33.22
C ALA A 19 2.46 -11.16 -31.84
N ILE A 20 1.92 -11.90 -30.88
CA ILE A 20 1.97 -11.56 -29.46
C ILE A 20 3.44 -11.46 -29.03
N ARG A 21 3.78 -10.42 -28.27
CA ARG A 21 5.09 -10.22 -27.66
C ARG A 21 4.99 -10.27 -26.14
N VAL A 22 6.10 -10.48 -25.46
CA VAL A 22 6.18 -10.47 -24.00
C VAL A 22 6.98 -9.24 -23.58
N LEU A 23 6.35 -8.39 -22.78
CA LEU A 23 6.99 -7.23 -22.17
C LEU A 23 7.46 -7.59 -20.76
N ASP A 24 8.76 -7.44 -20.52
CA ASP A 24 9.40 -7.70 -19.22
C ASP A 24 9.51 -6.39 -18.44
N LEU A 25 8.83 -6.36 -17.30
CA LEU A 25 8.62 -5.18 -16.48
C LEU A 25 9.12 -5.41 -15.06
N ALA A 26 9.71 -4.40 -14.44
CA ALA A 26 10.06 -4.46 -13.02
C ALA A 26 9.92 -3.07 -12.38
N GLN A 27 9.87 -3.06 -11.05
CA GLN A 27 10.15 -1.86 -10.27
C GLN A 27 11.61 -1.88 -9.79
N ASP A 28 11.91 -1.28 -8.64
CA ASP A 28 13.24 -1.26 -8.02
C ASP A 28 13.67 -2.64 -7.43
N SER A 29 13.00 -3.74 -7.82
CA SER A 29 13.33 -5.11 -7.42
C SER A 29 13.88 -5.94 -8.58
N ASN A 30 14.54 -7.06 -8.27
CA ASN A 30 15.03 -8.02 -9.27
C ASN A 30 13.93 -8.96 -9.79
N VAL A 31 12.69 -8.82 -9.32
CA VAL A 31 11.57 -9.65 -9.76
C VAL A 31 10.94 -9.02 -11.01
N VAL A 32 10.71 -9.84 -12.03
CA VAL A 32 10.19 -9.41 -13.32
C VAL A 32 8.73 -9.86 -13.48
N LEU A 33 7.85 -8.91 -13.75
CA LEU A 33 6.49 -9.13 -14.24
C LEU A 33 6.52 -9.28 -15.76
N ARG A 34 5.96 -10.37 -16.28
CA ARG A 34 5.87 -10.62 -17.73
C ARG A 34 4.45 -10.46 -18.21
N LEU A 35 4.21 -9.58 -19.17
CA LEU A 35 2.88 -9.34 -19.74
C LEU A 35 2.87 -9.63 -21.24
N ALA A 36 1.88 -10.42 -21.67
CA ALA A 36 1.63 -10.65 -23.09
C ALA A 36 0.92 -9.45 -23.71
N VAL A 37 1.55 -8.81 -24.69
CA VAL A 37 1.05 -7.62 -25.37
C VAL A 37 0.91 -7.86 -26.87
N ARG A 38 -0.02 -7.14 -27.48
CA ARG A 38 -0.26 -7.16 -28.92
C ARG A 38 -0.43 -5.75 -29.46
N GLU A 39 0.02 -5.54 -30.68
CA GLU A 39 -0.10 -4.27 -31.37
C GLU A 39 -1.51 -4.11 -31.97
N PHE A 40 -2.05 -2.89 -31.85
CA PHE A 40 -3.32 -2.51 -32.46
C PHE A 40 -3.14 -1.27 -33.34
N VAL A 41 -4.16 -0.99 -34.15
CA VAL A 41 -4.23 0.21 -34.96
C VAL A 41 -5.04 1.28 -34.21
N PRO A 42 -4.43 2.35 -33.70
CA PRO A 42 -5.14 3.41 -33.00
C PRO A 42 -5.99 4.25 -33.97
N GLY A 43 -7.10 4.78 -33.47
CA GLY A 43 -7.92 5.75 -34.21
C GLY A 43 -7.23 7.11 -34.36
N ALA A 44 -7.66 7.91 -35.32
CA ALA A 44 -7.07 9.24 -35.58
C ALA A 44 -7.24 10.22 -34.41
N GLU A 45 -8.33 10.10 -33.64
CA GLU A 45 -8.57 10.91 -32.44
C GLU A 45 -7.69 10.47 -31.27
N GLU A 46 -7.48 9.16 -31.10
CA GLU A 46 -6.66 8.59 -30.03
C GLU A 46 -5.19 9.06 -30.13
N LEU A 47 -4.68 9.19 -31.36
CA LEU A 47 -3.32 9.71 -31.62
C LEU A 47 -3.11 11.16 -31.13
N ARG A 48 -4.17 11.90 -30.79
CA ARG A 48 -4.06 13.26 -30.25
C ARG A 48 -3.93 13.29 -28.73
N SER A 49 -4.22 12.19 -28.04
CA SER A 49 -4.19 12.10 -26.58
C SER A 49 -2.75 12.00 -26.05
N ASP A 50 -2.48 12.77 -24.99
CA ASP A 50 -1.21 12.76 -24.27
C ASP A 50 -1.39 12.21 -22.86
N ASP A 51 -0.36 11.54 -22.34
CA ASP A 51 -0.28 11.12 -20.95
C ASP A 51 0.06 12.30 -20.03
N THR A 52 0.10 12.05 -18.72
CA THR A 52 0.41 13.10 -17.73
C THR A 52 1.86 13.62 -17.78
N ARG A 53 2.68 13.11 -18.70
CA ARG A 53 4.09 13.45 -18.94
C ARG A 53 4.30 14.10 -20.31
N GLY A 54 3.23 14.28 -21.09
CA GLY A 54 3.28 14.83 -22.44
C GLY A 54 3.69 13.84 -23.52
N ASN A 55 3.80 12.54 -23.20
CA ASN A 55 4.01 11.49 -24.20
C ASN A 55 2.68 11.17 -24.89
N LYS A 56 2.72 10.82 -26.19
CA LYS A 56 1.54 10.38 -26.93
C LYS A 56 1.02 9.08 -26.32
N MET A 57 -0.19 9.10 -25.77
CA MET A 57 -0.82 7.97 -25.08
C MET A 57 -0.81 6.70 -25.93
N TYR A 58 -1.08 6.87 -27.23
CA TYR A 58 -1.19 5.81 -28.23
C TYR A 58 -0.02 5.81 -29.23
N GLY A 59 1.07 6.53 -28.94
CA GLY A 59 2.24 6.63 -29.83
C GLY A 59 3.00 5.31 -29.97
N ILE A 60 2.90 4.44 -28.96
CA ILE A 60 3.37 3.05 -28.98
C ILE A 60 2.12 2.18 -28.81
N PRO A 61 1.45 1.76 -29.90
CA PRO A 61 0.10 1.21 -29.85
C PRO A 61 0.09 -0.28 -29.50
N TRP A 62 0.62 -0.60 -28.33
CA TRP A 62 0.61 -1.94 -27.75
C TRP A 62 -0.33 -1.98 -26.57
N ALA A 63 -1.06 -3.08 -26.44
CA ALA A 63 -2.02 -3.31 -25.37
C ALA A 63 -1.86 -4.72 -24.80
N ILE A 64 -2.21 -4.89 -23.54
CA ILE A 64 -2.30 -6.19 -22.87
C ILE A 64 -3.34 -7.04 -23.62
N THR A 65 -2.93 -8.26 -23.98
CA THR A 65 -3.71 -9.13 -24.89
C THR A 65 -4.93 -9.72 -24.20
N ASP A 66 -4.77 -10.16 -22.96
CA ASP A 66 -5.80 -10.82 -22.16
C ASP A 66 -5.72 -10.32 -20.71
N PRO A 67 -6.75 -9.62 -20.21
CA PRO A 67 -6.75 -9.11 -18.85
C PRO A 67 -6.82 -10.21 -17.79
N GLU A 68 -7.42 -11.38 -18.07
CA GLU A 68 -7.49 -12.49 -17.12
C GLU A 68 -6.12 -13.13 -16.93
N GLU A 69 -5.41 -13.42 -18.03
CA GLU A 69 -4.04 -13.95 -17.95
C GLU A 69 -3.07 -12.93 -17.34
N ALA A 70 -3.22 -11.65 -17.66
CA ALA A 70 -2.45 -10.58 -17.01
C ALA A 70 -2.74 -10.51 -15.51
N THR A 71 -4.00 -10.69 -15.09
CA THR A 71 -4.37 -10.74 -13.66
C THR A 71 -3.71 -11.91 -12.95
N LYS A 72 -3.65 -13.10 -13.57
CA LYS A 72 -2.93 -14.26 -13.02
C LYS A 72 -1.43 -13.98 -12.89
N ALA A 73 -0.81 -13.41 -13.93
CA ALA A 73 0.60 -13.04 -13.92
C ALA A 73 0.91 -12.01 -12.82
N VAL A 74 0.05 -11.01 -12.65
CA VAL A 74 0.15 -10.00 -11.58
C VAL A 74 0.04 -10.65 -10.21
N ASN A 75 -0.93 -11.53 -9.96
CA ASN A 75 -1.06 -12.21 -8.67
C ASN A 75 0.20 -13.03 -8.32
N LEU A 76 0.73 -13.77 -9.29
CA LEU A 76 1.94 -14.56 -9.10
C LEU A 76 3.18 -13.68 -8.87
N TYR A 77 3.23 -12.51 -9.50
CA TYR A 77 4.27 -11.51 -9.26
C TYR A 77 4.16 -10.94 -7.85
N ILE A 78 2.96 -10.58 -7.39
CA ILE A 78 2.73 -10.08 -6.02
C ILE A 78 3.26 -11.08 -5.00
N ASP A 79 2.89 -12.37 -5.11
CA ASP A 79 3.29 -13.43 -4.19
C ASP A 79 4.82 -13.55 -4.07
N ARG A 80 5.54 -13.39 -5.18
CA ARG A 80 7.01 -13.47 -5.22
C ARG A 80 7.69 -12.23 -4.63
N CYS A 81 7.01 -11.08 -4.65
CA CYS A 81 7.58 -9.79 -4.29
C CYS A 81 7.38 -9.42 -2.82
N ILE A 82 6.43 -10.03 -2.10
CA ILE A 82 6.06 -9.61 -0.73
C ILE A 82 7.30 -9.45 0.17
N GLY A 83 8.13 -10.49 0.26
CA GLY A 83 9.32 -10.46 1.12
C GLY A 83 10.32 -9.38 0.71
N THR A 84 10.58 -9.22 -0.59
CA THR A 84 11.50 -8.19 -1.10
C THR A 84 10.99 -6.79 -0.79
N TYR A 85 9.69 -6.52 -0.98
CA TYR A 85 9.13 -5.19 -0.69
C TYR A 85 9.21 -4.82 0.78
N LEU A 86 8.96 -5.79 1.66
CA LEU A 86 9.05 -5.55 3.10
C LEU A 86 10.50 -5.20 3.50
N VAL A 87 11.49 -5.97 3.03
CA VAL A 87 12.91 -5.69 3.33
C VAL A 87 13.41 -4.39 2.69
N THR A 88 12.93 -4.04 1.49
CA THR A 88 13.40 -2.82 0.79
C THR A 88 12.78 -1.54 1.33
N ILE A 89 11.54 -1.59 1.83
CA ILE A 89 10.79 -0.39 2.22
C ILE A 89 10.82 -0.16 3.73
N LEU A 90 10.84 -1.22 4.53
CA LEU A 90 10.90 -1.09 5.99
C LEU A 90 12.35 -0.90 6.42
N ASP A 91 12.59 0.08 7.29
CA ASP A 91 13.87 0.29 7.95
C ASP A 91 14.00 -0.69 9.12
N ASP A 92 14.96 -1.61 9.04
CA ASP A 92 15.22 -2.63 10.06
C ASP A 92 15.80 -2.05 11.35
N SER A 93 16.31 -0.81 11.32
CA SER A 93 16.71 -0.07 12.52
C SER A 93 15.53 0.56 13.25
N ASN A 94 14.37 0.70 12.58
CA ASN A 94 13.15 1.18 13.21
C ASN A 94 12.34 0.02 13.79
N HIS A 95 12.75 -0.45 14.97
CA HIS A 95 12.08 -1.54 15.70
C HIS A 95 10.60 -1.29 16.01
N LEU A 96 10.14 -0.03 16.10
CA LEU A 96 8.72 0.27 16.30
C LEU A 96 7.88 -0.15 15.10
N VAL A 97 8.42 -0.05 13.88
CA VAL A 97 7.71 -0.46 12.66
C VAL A 97 8.06 -1.90 12.29
N TRP A 98 9.36 -2.21 12.26
CA TRP A 98 9.86 -3.50 11.81
C TRP A 98 9.29 -4.66 12.62
N ASP A 99 9.29 -4.57 13.96
CA ASP A 99 8.89 -5.69 14.81
C ASP A 99 7.39 -6.03 14.62
N MET A 100 6.53 -5.02 14.41
CA MET A 100 5.11 -5.21 14.12
C MET A 100 4.89 -5.93 12.78
N PHE A 101 5.61 -5.52 11.73
CA PHE A 101 5.54 -6.21 10.43
C PHE A 101 6.12 -7.63 10.53
N HIS A 102 7.19 -7.83 11.29
CA HIS A 102 7.80 -9.13 11.52
C HIS A 102 6.81 -10.11 12.16
N TRP A 103 6.12 -9.70 13.22
CA TRP A 103 5.08 -10.52 13.85
C TRP A 103 3.89 -10.79 12.93
N ALA A 104 3.46 -9.80 12.16
CA ALA A 104 2.39 -10.00 11.18
C ALA A 104 2.77 -11.03 10.10
N MET A 105 4.00 -10.97 9.58
CA MET A 105 4.52 -11.97 8.62
C MET A 105 4.60 -13.36 9.23
N ARG A 106 5.05 -13.45 10.48
CA ARG A 106 5.15 -14.73 11.17
C ARG A 106 3.77 -15.35 11.33
N LEU A 107 2.82 -14.60 11.90
CA LEU A 107 1.46 -15.09 12.16
C LEU A 107 0.60 -15.27 10.91
N SER A 108 0.96 -14.65 9.78
CA SER A 108 0.30 -14.95 8.51
C SER A 108 0.64 -16.35 7.97
N THR A 109 1.70 -16.98 8.48
CA THR A 109 2.19 -18.29 7.99
C THR A 109 2.17 -19.39 9.05
N PHE A 110 2.43 -19.08 10.32
CA PHE A 110 2.61 -20.06 11.39
C PHE A 110 2.18 -19.46 12.77
N PRO A 111 1.65 -20.25 13.73
CA PRO A 111 1.40 -21.70 13.70
C PRO A 111 0.17 -22.10 12.87
N GLU A 112 -0.88 -21.29 12.91
CA GLU A 112 -2.02 -21.39 12.01
C GLU A 112 -2.03 -20.14 11.13
N PRO A 113 -2.00 -20.28 9.79
CA PRO A 113 -1.99 -19.13 8.89
C PRO A 113 -3.16 -18.18 9.15
N ASN A 114 -2.86 -16.94 9.58
CA ASN A 114 -3.86 -15.92 9.76
C ASN A 114 -4.16 -15.21 8.42
N GLN A 115 -5.33 -15.49 7.85
CA GLN A 115 -5.72 -14.97 6.54
C GLN A 115 -5.81 -13.42 6.51
N LEU A 116 -6.31 -12.79 7.57
CA LEU A 116 -6.37 -11.32 7.64
C LEU A 116 -4.97 -10.72 7.58
N LEU A 117 -4.01 -11.28 8.31
CA LEU A 117 -2.62 -10.80 8.30
C LEU A 117 -1.97 -11.03 6.92
N SER A 118 -2.23 -12.15 6.27
CA SER A 118 -1.80 -12.37 4.89
C SER A 118 -2.39 -11.32 3.93
N ASP A 119 -3.69 -11.06 4.02
CA ASP A 119 -4.41 -10.15 3.12
C ASP A 119 -4.03 -8.68 3.36
N VAL A 120 -3.79 -8.27 4.62
CA VAL A 120 -3.36 -6.89 4.94
C VAL A 120 -1.92 -6.62 4.49
N ILE A 121 -1.02 -7.60 4.62
CA ILE A 121 0.35 -7.50 4.10
C ILE A 121 0.31 -7.44 2.57
N ARG A 122 -0.48 -8.31 1.94
CA ARG A 122 -0.70 -8.27 0.49
C ARG A 122 -1.23 -6.90 0.05
N LEU A 123 -2.21 -6.34 0.76
CA LEU A 123 -2.78 -5.02 0.45
C LEU A 123 -1.72 -3.93 0.56
N TRP A 124 -0.95 -3.94 1.64
CA TRP A 124 0.12 -2.99 1.87
C TRP A 124 1.16 -3.03 0.75
N VAL A 125 1.58 -4.22 0.30
CA VAL A 125 2.54 -4.41 -0.80
C VAL A 125 1.93 -3.92 -2.12
N VAL A 126 0.67 -4.26 -2.42
CA VAL A 126 0.06 -3.88 -3.70
C VAL A 126 -0.13 -2.36 -3.82
N CYS A 127 -0.38 -1.64 -2.72
CA CYS A 127 -0.38 -0.18 -2.73
C CYS A 127 0.97 0.39 -3.23
N ARG A 128 2.10 -0.22 -2.84
CA ARG A 128 3.43 0.20 -3.30
C ARG A 128 3.62 0.02 -4.81
N PHE A 129 2.95 -0.95 -5.45
CA PHE A 129 3.04 -1.11 -6.91
C PHE A 129 2.44 0.06 -7.69
N LEU A 130 1.43 0.74 -7.16
CA LEU A 130 0.88 1.95 -7.78
C LEU A 130 1.73 3.19 -7.54
N GLU A 131 2.49 3.19 -6.45
CA GLU A 131 3.34 4.32 -6.03
C GLU A 131 4.76 4.23 -6.61
N GLY A 132 5.20 3.01 -6.91
CA GLY A 132 6.54 2.69 -7.38
C GLY A 132 6.78 3.00 -8.88
N ARG A 133 8.04 2.87 -9.27
CA ARG A 133 8.52 3.24 -10.61
C ARG A 133 8.59 2.02 -11.52
N TRP A 134 7.59 1.84 -12.37
CA TRP A 134 7.61 0.77 -13.37
C TRP A 134 8.53 1.12 -14.55
N ARG A 135 9.29 0.12 -15.00
CA ARG A 135 10.24 0.23 -16.12
C ARG A 135 10.29 -1.05 -16.95
N CYS A 136 10.59 -0.89 -18.23
CA CYS A 136 10.95 -2.00 -19.11
C CYS A 136 12.38 -2.45 -18.78
N VAL A 137 12.55 -3.75 -18.52
CA VAL A 137 13.86 -4.34 -18.19
C VAL A 137 14.30 -5.44 -19.14
N GLY A 138 13.43 -5.86 -20.05
CA GLY A 138 13.74 -6.82 -21.10
C GLY A 138 14.46 -6.23 -22.30
N VAL A 139 14.87 -7.11 -23.21
CA VAL A 139 15.47 -6.74 -24.51
C VAL A 139 14.45 -6.08 -25.43
N ASP A 140 13.18 -6.51 -25.37
CA ASP A 140 12.10 -5.90 -26.15
C ASP A 140 11.33 -4.87 -25.31
N THR A 141 11.51 -3.61 -25.66
CA THR A 141 10.93 -2.43 -25.01
C THR A 141 9.78 -1.83 -25.83
N LEU A 142 9.49 -2.40 -27.01
CA LEU A 142 8.49 -1.91 -27.96
C LEU A 142 8.78 -0.49 -28.50
N GLY A 143 10.04 -0.02 -28.42
CA GLY A 143 10.45 1.31 -28.88
C GLY A 143 10.25 2.42 -27.83
N ALA A 144 10.18 2.05 -26.55
CA ALA A 144 9.91 2.97 -25.45
C ALA A 144 11.14 3.79 -24.98
N GLU A 145 12.32 3.61 -25.58
CA GLU A 145 13.57 4.27 -25.19
C GLU A 145 13.52 5.80 -25.31
N GLY A 146 12.66 6.32 -26.19
CA GLY A 146 12.50 7.76 -26.43
C GLY A 146 11.44 8.46 -25.59
N LEU A 147 10.76 7.76 -24.67
CA LEU A 147 9.70 8.35 -23.85
C LEU A 147 10.25 9.29 -22.79
N SER A 148 9.58 10.44 -22.60
CA SER A 148 9.94 11.40 -21.55
C SER A 148 9.62 10.87 -20.15
N HIS A 149 10.45 11.24 -19.17
CA HIS A 149 10.21 10.95 -17.76
C HIS A 149 10.68 12.05 -16.81
N TRP A 150 10.14 12.06 -15.59
CA TRP A 150 10.43 13.03 -14.54
C TRP A 150 11.62 12.64 -13.64
N TYR A 151 12.33 11.57 -13.97
CA TYR A 151 13.51 11.12 -13.23
C TYR A 151 14.76 11.73 -13.87
N ASP A 152 15.49 12.55 -13.13
CA ASP A 152 16.69 13.22 -13.64
C ASP A 152 17.82 12.20 -13.89
N ASN A 153 18.48 12.30 -15.05
CA ASN A 153 19.75 11.65 -15.41
C ASN A 153 19.86 10.10 -15.28
N GLU A 154 18.78 9.39 -14.92
CA GLU A 154 18.77 7.93 -14.88
C GLU A 154 18.42 7.34 -16.26
N PRO A 155 19.22 6.40 -16.81
CA PRO A 155 18.88 5.69 -18.04
C PRO A 155 17.74 4.70 -17.76
N LEU A 156 16.50 5.17 -17.92
CA LEU A 156 15.29 4.44 -17.56
C LEU A 156 14.34 4.31 -18.75
N VAL A 157 14.05 3.08 -19.18
CA VAL A 157 13.04 2.83 -20.22
C VAL A 157 11.67 2.75 -19.58
N GLN A 158 10.80 3.70 -19.90
CA GLN A 158 9.43 3.75 -19.36
C GLN A 158 8.56 2.64 -19.96
N VAL A 159 7.53 2.24 -19.21
CA VAL A 159 6.46 1.41 -19.77
C VAL A 159 5.68 2.22 -20.81
N PRO A 160 5.36 1.66 -21.99
CA PRO A 160 4.52 2.33 -22.99
C PRO A 160 3.25 2.91 -22.35
N PRO A 161 2.84 4.16 -22.66
CA PRO A 161 1.81 4.86 -21.89
C PRO A 161 0.48 4.12 -21.77
N PHE A 162 0.00 3.55 -22.89
CA PHE A 162 -1.24 2.78 -22.87
C PHE A 162 -1.12 1.49 -22.05
N VAL A 163 -0.01 0.74 -22.15
CA VAL A 163 0.24 -0.44 -21.32
C VAL A 163 0.31 -0.06 -19.84
N ASN A 164 0.98 1.04 -19.50
CA ASN A 164 1.08 1.53 -18.13
C ASN A 164 -0.31 1.89 -17.55
N TYR A 165 -1.17 2.52 -18.35
CA TYR A 165 -2.56 2.80 -17.98
C TYR A 165 -3.36 1.50 -17.73
N GLN A 166 -3.22 0.51 -18.62
CA GLN A 166 -3.87 -0.79 -18.44
C GLN A 166 -3.37 -1.53 -17.19
N MET A 167 -2.07 -1.47 -16.89
CA MET A 167 -1.51 -2.02 -15.66
C MET A 167 -2.08 -1.35 -14.41
N ALA A 168 -2.14 -0.02 -14.39
CA ALA A 168 -2.72 0.72 -13.26
C ALA A 168 -4.19 0.31 -13.02
N ALA A 169 -4.96 0.09 -14.09
CA ALA A 169 -6.31 -0.44 -14.01
C ALA A 169 -6.35 -1.88 -13.46
N LEU A 170 -5.49 -2.78 -13.94
CA LEU A 170 -5.40 -4.15 -13.41
C LEU A 170 -5.14 -4.16 -11.90
N PHE A 171 -4.11 -3.43 -11.43
CA PHE A 171 -3.77 -3.36 -10.01
C PHE A 171 -4.91 -2.74 -9.19
N THR A 172 -5.53 -1.67 -9.68
CA THR A 172 -6.57 -0.95 -8.93
C THR A 172 -7.86 -1.77 -8.84
N GLU A 173 -8.35 -2.28 -9.96
CA GLU A 173 -9.71 -2.80 -10.05
C GLU A 173 -9.79 -4.29 -9.80
N ARG A 174 -8.81 -5.05 -10.27
CA ARG A 174 -8.84 -6.51 -10.17
C ARG A 174 -8.12 -7.03 -8.94
N ILE A 175 -7.24 -6.23 -8.34
CA ILE A 175 -6.47 -6.62 -7.14
C ILE A 175 -6.89 -5.79 -5.93
N LEU A 176 -6.63 -4.47 -5.93
CA LEU A 176 -6.80 -3.63 -4.74
C LEU A 176 -8.26 -3.48 -4.31
N GLN A 177 -9.18 -3.27 -5.25
CA GLN A 177 -10.59 -3.12 -4.91
C GLN A 177 -11.19 -4.37 -4.21
N PRO A 178 -11.04 -5.60 -4.75
CA PRO A 178 -11.46 -6.82 -4.06
C PRO A 178 -10.75 -7.00 -2.73
N LEU A 179 -9.42 -6.80 -2.69
CA LEU A 179 -8.63 -7.01 -1.48
C LEU A 179 -9.01 -6.04 -0.37
N ARG A 180 -9.29 -4.77 -0.69
CA ARG A 180 -9.83 -3.78 0.25
C ARG A 180 -11.13 -4.26 0.88
N VAL A 181 -12.07 -4.78 0.07
CA VAL A 181 -13.35 -5.28 0.57
C VAL A 181 -13.13 -6.47 1.51
N THR A 182 -12.26 -7.41 1.12
CA THR A 182 -11.91 -8.58 1.93
C THR A 182 -11.29 -8.18 3.27
N VAL A 183 -10.24 -7.35 3.27
CA VAL A 183 -9.53 -6.92 4.48
C VAL A 183 -10.45 -6.16 5.42
N LEU A 184 -11.26 -5.21 4.91
CA LEU A 184 -12.18 -4.44 5.76
C LEU A 184 -13.24 -5.34 6.39
N LYS A 185 -13.78 -6.31 5.63
CA LYS A 185 -14.76 -7.25 6.15
C LYS A 185 -14.15 -8.14 7.24
N GLN A 186 -13.00 -8.75 6.97
CA GLN A 186 -12.31 -9.61 7.95
C GLN A 186 -11.97 -8.86 9.23
N LEU A 187 -11.43 -7.63 9.13
CA LEU A 187 -11.10 -6.82 10.30
C LEU A 187 -12.36 -6.43 11.07
N GLN A 188 -13.43 -6.03 10.39
CA GLN A 188 -14.71 -5.72 11.01
C GLN A 188 -15.29 -6.94 11.74
N ASP A 189 -15.29 -8.11 11.10
CA ASP A 189 -15.79 -9.37 11.69
C ASP A 189 -15.01 -9.72 12.97
N LEU A 190 -13.67 -9.57 12.99
CA LEU A 190 -12.86 -9.82 14.19
C LEU A 190 -13.15 -8.82 15.32
N ILE A 191 -13.28 -7.53 15.00
CA ILE A 191 -13.60 -6.48 15.98
C ILE A 191 -14.99 -6.71 16.58
N LEU A 192 -15.98 -7.03 15.74
CA LEU A 192 -17.36 -7.23 16.17
C LEU A 192 -17.58 -8.55 16.90
N ALA A 193 -16.77 -9.57 16.65
CA ALA A 193 -16.78 -10.81 17.43
C ALA A 193 -16.47 -10.55 18.90
N ASN A 194 -15.73 -9.47 19.21
CA ASN A 194 -15.39 -9.05 20.58
C ASN A 194 -14.75 -10.19 21.41
N GLU A 195 -13.96 -11.03 20.74
CA GLU A 195 -13.21 -12.11 21.38
C GLU A 195 -11.80 -11.64 21.70
N THR A 196 -11.39 -11.90 22.94
CA THR A 196 -10.09 -11.49 23.49
C THR A 196 -8.91 -12.03 22.66
N ARG A 197 -9.00 -13.26 22.14
CA ARG A 197 -8.00 -13.87 21.24
C ARG A 197 -7.74 -13.10 19.95
N ASN A 198 -8.67 -12.25 19.52
CA ASN A 198 -8.52 -11.49 18.27
C ASN A 198 -7.67 -10.23 18.45
N TRP A 199 -7.36 -9.84 19.69
CA TRP A 199 -6.66 -8.59 19.96
C TRP A 199 -5.35 -8.47 19.18
N PHE A 200 -4.48 -9.49 19.20
CA PHE A 200 -3.17 -9.37 18.57
C PHE A 200 -3.24 -9.27 17.02
N PRO A 201 -4.01 -10.13 16.32
CA PRO A 201 -4.27 -9.94 14.89
C PRO A 201 -4.90 -8.59 14.54
N ILE A 202 -5.84 -8.09 15.34
CA ILE A 202 -6.44 -6.76 15.15
C ILE A 202 -5.36 -5.68 15.27
N THR A 203 -4.56 -5.72 16.33
CA THR A 203 -3.48 -4.75 16.58
C THR A 203 -2.47 -4.70 15.44
N LEU A 204 -1.98 -5.86 14.98
CA LEU A 204 -1.05 -5.92 13.85
C LEU A 204 -1.68 -5.39 12.55
N SER A 205 -2.94 -5.75 12.29
CA SER A 205 -3.66 -5.30 11.09
C SER A 205 -3.89 -3.79 11.08
N VAL A 206 -4.34 -3.23 12.21
CA VAL A 206 -4.54 -1.79 12.38
C VAL A 206 -3.22 -1.03 12.19
N PHE A 207 -2.13 -1.54 12.77
CA PHE A 207 -0.80 -0.94 12.61
C PHE A 207 -0.38 -0.88 11.14
N ILE A 208 -0.49 -2.00 10.40
CA ILE A 208 -0.12 -2.07 8.98
C ILE A 208 -0.99 -1.13 8.14
N LEU A 209 -2.30 -1.04 8.42
CA LEU A 209 -3.21 -0.13 7.70
C LEU A 209 -2.89 1.34 7.96
N LEU A 210 -2.57 1.71 9.20
CA LEU A 210 -2.16 3.07 9.55
C LEU A 210 -0.79 3.41 8.93
N HIS A 211 0.15 2.48 8.94
CA HIS A 211 1.42 2.64 8.24
C HIS A 211 1.21 2.79 6.72
N ASN A 212 0.23 2.09 6.13
CA ASN A 212 -0.12 2.26 4.73
C ASN A 212 -0.60 3.68 4.41
N TYR A 213 -1.34 4.31 5.31
CA TYR A 213 -1.79 5.70 5.16
C TYR A 213 -0.63 6.70 5.22
N GLU A 214 0.31 6.48 6.12
CA GLU A 214 1.54 7.29 6.21
C GLU A 214 2.34 7.25 4.90
N MET A 215 2.54 6.05 4.36
CA MET A 215 3.23 5.83 3.08
C MET A 215 2.49 6.51 1.91
N GLN A 216 1.16 6.45 1.89
CA GLN A 216 0.37 7.14 0.86
C GLN A 216 0.51 8.67 0.96
N CYS A 217 0.44 9.24 2.15
CA CYS A 217 0.69 10.67 2.34
C CYS A 217 2.09 11.06 1.85
N ARG A 218 3.12 10.27 2.18
CA ARG A 218 4.49 10.45 1.69
C ARG A 218 4.59 10.39 0.17
N PHE A 219 3.91 9.43 -0.46
CA PHE A 219 3.84 9.34 -1.91
C PHE A 219 3.21 10.59 -2.54
N HIS A 220 2.05 11.04 -2.04
CA HIS A 220 1.38 12.24 -2.56
C HIS A 220 2.21 13.52 -2.35
N ARG A 221 2.93 13.61 -1.23
CA ARG A 221 3.89 14.70 -0.98
C ARG A 221 5.03 14.69 -1.98
N ALA A 222 5.68 13.54 -2.16
CA ALA A 222 6.77 13.38 -3.12
C ALA A 222 6.30 13.61 -4.57
N PHE A 223 5.06 13.25 -4.90
CA PHE A 223 4.44 13.58 -6.18
C PHE A 223 4.30 15.09 -6.38
N ALA A 224 3.80 15.82 -5.37
CA ALA A 224 3.64 17.27 -5.44
C ALA A 224 5.00 17.97 -5.64
N MET A 225 6.01 17.58 -4.87
CA MET A 225 7.37 18.11 -4.95
C MET A 225 8.02 17.84 -6.32
N ARG A 226 7.99 16.60 -6.81
CA ARG A 226 8.61 16.22 -8.10
C ARG A 226 8.03 16.99 -9.29
N ARG A 227 6.77 17.44 -9.18
CA ARG A 227 6.10 18.22 -10.23
C ARG A 227 6.12 19.73 -9.98
N GLY A 228 6.82 20.19 -8.94
CA GLY A 228 6.98 21.61 -8.65
C GLY A 228 5.68 22.32 -8.27
N PHE A 229 4.70 21.60 -7.71
CA PHE A 229 3.47 22.22 -7.23
C PHE A 229 3.73 23.06 -5.98
N SER A 230 3.08 24.22 -5.86
CA SER A 230 3.20 25.13 -4.71
C SER A 230 2.40 24.70 -3.48
N VAL A 231 1.80 23.51 -3.52
CA VAL A 231 0.97 22.94 -2.45
C VAL A 231 1.59 21.63 -1.97
N ARG A 232 1.42 21.33 -0.69
CA ARG A 232 1.91 20.09 -0.07
C ARG A 232 1.30 18.83 -0.68
N PHE A 233 0.00 18.86 -0.94
CA PHE A 233 -0.78 17.77 -1.52
C PHE A 233 -1.67 18.30 -2.63
N VAL A 234 -1.55 17.73 -3.83
CA VAL A 234 -2.37 18.10 -4.99
C VAL A 234 -3.80 17.57 -4.83
N GLU A 235 -3.93 16.33 -4.34
CA GLU A 235 -5.19 15.58 -4.29
C GLU A 235 -5.75 15.53 -2.86
N MET A 236 -6.12 16.69 -2.32
CA MET A 236 -6.72 16.77 -0.98
C MET A 236 -7.93 15.85 -0.73
N PRO A 237 -8.81 15.53 -1.71
CA PRO A 237 -9.85 14.54 -1.48
C PRO A 237 -9.33 13.16 -1.02
N ILE A 238 -8.17 12.73 -1.52
CA ILE A 238 -7.54 11.47 -1.12
C ILE A 238 -7.00 11.59 0.30
N ILE A 239 -6.29 12.69 0.61
CA ILE A 239 -5.74 12.95 1.94
C ILE A 239 -6.85 13.00 3.01
N ARG A 240 -7.99 13.64 2.70
CA ARG A 240 -9.15 13.64 3.60
C ARG A 240 -9.76 12.25 3.79
N ALA A 241 -9.83 11.44 2.72
CA ALA A 241 -10.30 10.07 2.82
C ALA A 241 -9.37 9.22 3.71
N ILE A 242 -8.04 9.42 3.60
CA ILE A 242 -7.03 8.82 4.48
C ILE A 242 -7.28 9.23 5.94
N HIS A 243 -7.44 10.52 6.22
CA HIS A 243 -7.71 10.99 7.59
C HIS A 243 -9.00 10.40 8.17
N SER A 244 -10.07 10.36 7.37
CA SER A 244 -11.36 9.79 7.80
C SER A 244 -11.24 8.29 8.10
N GLY A 245 -10.56 7.55 7.23
CA GLY A 245 -10.29 6.12 7.42
C GLY A 245 -9.45 5.84 8.66
N ALA A 246 -8.35 6.58 8.85
CA ALA A 246 -7.50 6.46 10.02
C ALA A 246 -8.27 6.75 11.32
N LYS A 247 -9.07 7.83 11.37
CA LYS A 247 -9.91 8.18 12.52
C LYS A 247 -10.91 7.07 12.85
N THR A 248 -11.52 6.47 11.84
CA THR A 248 -12.50 5.39 12.02
C THR A 248 -11.82 4.14 12.59
N ILE A 249 -10.70 3.71 11.99
CA ILE A 249 -9.95 2.54 12.45
C ILE A 249 -9.44 2.75 13.88
N LEU A 250 -8.87 3.92 14.18
CA LEU A 250 -8.40 4.25 15.53
C LEU A 250 -9.54 4.30 16.55
N ALA A 251 -10.71 4.84 16.19
CA ALA A 251 -11.87 4.84 17.08
C ALA A 251 -12.31 3.41 17.44
N HIS A 252 -12.37 2.50 16.46
CA HIS A 252 -12.67 1.09 16.74
C HIS A 252 -11.57 0.43 17.58
N PHE A 253 -10.30 0.70 17.28
CA PHE A 253 -9.17 0.15 18.03
C PHE A 253 -9.21 0.58 19.50
N HIS A 254 -9.35 1.88 19.77
CA HIS A 254 -9.32 2.44 21.13
C HIS A 254 -10.59 2.14 21.93
N TYR A 255 -11.77 2.29 21.33
CA TYR A 255 -13.02 2.20 22.09
C TYR A 255 -13.67 0.83 22.06
N ALA A 256 -13.62 0.12 20.92
CA ALA A 256 -14.20 -1.23 20.83
C ALA A 256 -13.22 -2.28 21.34
N CYS A 257 -11.93 -2.18 20.99
CA CYS A 257 -10.94 -3.20 21.33
C CYS A 257 -10.14 -2.89 22.60
N LYS A 258 -10.18 -1.64 23.10
CA LYS A 258 -9.26 -1.15 24.14
C LYS A 258 -7.79 -1.45 23.80
N GLY A 259 -7.49 -1.34 22.50
CA GLY A 259 -6.31 -1.93 21.88
C GLY A 259 -4.97 -1.38 22.39
N GLN A 260 -4.98 -0.16 22.91
CA GLN A 260 -3.82 0.53 23.45
C GLN A 260 -3.38 0.05 24.82
N ARG A 261 -4.28 -0.55 25.61
CA ARG A 261 -4.02 -0.91 27.03
C ARG A 261 -2.75 -1.75 27.23
N PRO A 262 -2.45 -2.76 26.41
CA PRO A 262 -1.29 -3.61 26.66
C PRO A 262 0.05 -2.91 26.40
N PHE A 263 0.04 -1.72 25.80
CA PHE A 263 1.24 -0.90 25.57
C PHE A 263 1.46 0.16 26.65
N SER A 264 0.54 0.31 27.61
CA SER A 264 0.65 1.29 28.68
C SER A 264 1.48 0.73 29.84
N MET A 265 2.35 1.54 30.45
CA MET A 265 3.28 1.11 31.51
C MET A 265 2.61 0.60 32.80
N ASP A 266 1.31 0.84 32.97
CA ASP A 266 0.51 0.29 34.07
C ASP A 266 0.01 -1.14 33.80
N HIS A 267 0.18 -1.66 32.58
CA HIS A 267 -0.20 -3.02 32.23
C HIS A 267 0.83 -4.03 32.75
N ASP A 268 0.38 -4.91 33.65
CA ASP A 268 1.20 -6.00 34.21
C ASP A 268 1.09 -7.29 33.38
N TRP A 269 2.09 -7.50 32.52
CA TRP A 269 2.26 -8.73 31.73
C TRP A 269 2.49 -10.00 32.57
N ASN A 270 2.84 -9.88 33.86
CA ASN A 270 3.01 -11.05 34.73
C ASN A 270 1.70 -11.55 35.32
N SER A 271 0.62 -10.75 35.21
CA SER A 271 -0.69 -11.12 35.74
C SER A 271 -1.30 -12.30 34.98
N ASP A 272 -2.07 -13.13 35.69
CA ASP A 272 -2.82 -14.23 35.06
C ASP A 272 -3.88 -13.71 34.06
N GLU A 273 -4.31 -12.45 34.22
CA GLU A 273 -5.21 -11.78 33.28
C GLU A 273 -4.50 -11.50 31.94
N ALA A 274 -3.30 -10.92 31.96
CA ALA A 274 -2.53 -10.65 30.75
C ALA A 274 -2.20 -11.94 29.95
N LYS A 275 -1.86 -13.02 30.65
CA LYS A 275 -1.62 -14.35 30.04
C LYS A 275 -2.88 -14.94 29.38
N ARG A 276 -4.08 -14.57 29.86
CA ARG A 276 -5.37 -15.03 29.32
C ARG A 276 -6.01 -14.05 28.33
N MET A 277 -5.56 -12.80 28.29
CA MET A 277 -6.21 -11.68 27.59
C MET A 277 -6.21 -11.81 26.07
N ALA A 278 -5.33 -12.61 25.45
CA ALA A 278 -5.40 -12.85 24.00
C ALA A 278 -4.92 -14.24 23.58
N HIS A 279 -4.92 -15.21 24.51
CA HIS A 279 -4.34 -16.54 24.27
C HIS A 279 -2.92 -16.45 23.70
N LEU A 280 -2.13 -15.49 24.23
CA LEU A 280 -0.78 -15.23 23.76
C LEU A 280 0.16 -16.32 24.26
N ASP A 281 1.08 -16.73 23.41
CA ASP A 281 2.18 -17.59 23.82
C ASP A 281 3.30 -16.80 24.54
N ASP A 282 4.23 -17.51 25.18
CA ASP A 282 5.31 -16.90 25.97
C ASP A 282 6.20 -15.98 25.13
N GLU A 283 6.35 -16.27 23.83
CA GLU A 283 7.17 -15.47 22.93
C GLU A 283 6.48 -14.15 22.55
N GLN A 284 5.17 -14.22 22.29
CA GLN A 284 4.33 -13.05 22.04
C GLN A 284 4.28 -12.14 23.27
N ILE A 285 4.16 -12.72 24.47
CA ILE A 285 4.21 -11.95 25.72
C ILE A 285 5.58 -11.28 25.88
N GLY A 286 6.68 -12.02 25.70
CA GLY A 286 8.03 -11.48 25.79
C GLY A 286 8.28 -10.34 24.79
N PHE A 287 7.78 -10.49 23.56
CA PHE A 287 7.79 -9.42 22.57
C PHE A 287 7.03 -8.18 23.07
N LEU A 288 5.78 -8.33 23.50
CA LEU A 288 4.94 -7.20 23.87
C LEU A 288 5.47 -6.45 25.10
N MET A 289 6.08 -7.16 26.05
CA MET A 289 6.79 -6.55 27.17
C MET A 289 7.96 -5.66 26.71
N GLY A 290 8.78 -6.16 25.79
CA GLY A 290 9.87 -5.36 25.22
C GLY A 290 9.33 -4.18 24.40
N TYR A 291 8.28 -4.42 23.63
CA TYR A 291 7.67 -3.42 22.76
C TYR A 291 6.99 -2.29 23.55
N GLN A 292 6.37 -2.58 24.70
CA GLN A 292 5.84 -1.59 25.65
C GLN A 292 6.93 -0.60 26.08
N TYR A 293 8.13 -1.06 26.42
CA TYR A 293 9.25 -0.19 26.76
C TYR A 293 9.72 0.66 25.57
N GLN A 294 9.73 0.10 24.36
CA GLN A 294 10.06 0.85 23.15
C GLN A 294 9.05 1.99 22.90
N VAL A 295 7.75 1.69 23.01
CA VAL A 295 6.67 2.67 22.88
C VAL A 295 6.85 3.81 23.89
N GLU A 296 7.09 3.49 25.15
CA GLU A 296 7.30 4.48 26.21
C GLU A 296 8.53 5.35 25.92
N SER A 297 9.65 4.74 25.51
CA SER A 297 10.88 5.48 25.18
C SER A 297 10.69 6.47 24.02
N LYS A 298 9.82 6.15 23.05
CA LYS A 298 9.48 6.99 21.90
C LYS A 298 8.28 7.92 22.15
N ALA A 299 7.59 7.81 23.29
CA ALA A 299 6.36 8.55 23.57
C ALA A 299 6.46 10.08 23.37
N PRO A 300 7.57 10.77 23.73
CA PRO A 300 7.73 12.19 23.43
C PRO A 300 7.66 12.49 21.92
N THR A 301 8.34 11.68 21.10
CA THR A 301 8.36 11.81 19.64
C THR A 301 6.99 11.50 19.03
N LEU A 302 6.35 10.42 19.46
CA LEU A 302 5.01 10.05 19.00
C LEU A 302 4.00 11.18 19.27
N ARG A 303 4.07 11.78 20.47
CA ARG A 303 3.23 12.93 20.83
C ARG A 303 3.54 14.14 19.96
N SER A 304 4.81 14.52 19.81
CA SER A 304 5.19 15.73 19.06
C SER A 304 4.75 15.65 17.59
N VAL A 305 4.95 14.51 16.93
CA VAL A 305 4.55 14.32 15.52
C VAL A 305 3.03 14.35 15.39
N SER A 306 2.28 13.74 16.31
CA SER A 306 0.81 13.70 16.25
C SER A 306 0.12 15.07 16.34
N LEU A 307 0.86 16.12 16.72
CA LEU A 307 0.37 17.49 16.84
C LEU A 307 0.71 18.36 15.62
N THR A 308 1.45 17.84 14.64
CA THR A 308 1.77 18.56 13.41
C THR A 308 0.75 18.30 12.32
N HIS A 309 0.86 19.07 11.23
CA HIS A 309 0.11 18.85 9.99
C HIS A 309 0.97 18.16 8.91
N ASP A 310 2.03 17.47 9.36
CA ASP A 310 2.99 16.78 8.51
C ASP A 310 2.59 15.30 8.40
N TYR A 311 1.49 15.03 7.70
CA TYR A 311 0.87 13.71 7.65
C TYR A 311 1.73 12.61 7.00
N GLU A 312 2.77 13.00 6.25
CA GLU A 312 3.76 12.10 5.66
C GLU A 312 4.89 11.67 6.62
N GLU A 313 4.98 12.32 7.79
CA GLU A 313 6.03 12.08 8.77
C GLU A 313 5.84 10.75 9.48
N GLU A 314 6.99 10.17 9.84
CA GLU A 314 7.03 8.90 10.54
C GLU A 314 6.25 8.97 11.86
N TYR A 315 5.42 7.96 12.10
CA TYR A 315 4.56 7.80 13.27
C TYR A 315 3.34 8.71 13.35
N TRP A 316 3.09 9.59 12.39
CA TRP A 316 1.92 10.48 12.46
C TRP A 316 0.62 9.69 12.64
N PHE A 317 0.47 8.59 11.90
CA PHE A 317 -0.69 7.70 12.02
C PHE A 317 -0.50 6.59 13.07
N VAL A 318 0.59 5.82 12.98
CA VAL A 318 0.79 4.64 13.84
C VAL A 318 1.01 5.01 15.31
N GLY A 319 1.63 6.16 15.59
CA GLY A 319 1.86 6.63 16.96
C GLY A 319 0.57 6.87 17.74
N GLN A 320 -0.52 7.18 17.05
CA GLN A 320 -1.84 7.38 17.66
C GLN A 320 -2.44 6.09 18.24
N MET A 321 -1.97 4.91 17.83
CA MET A 321 -2.41 3.64 18.44
C MET A 321 -2.00 3.54 19.91
N PHE A 322 -0.92 4.21 20.30
CA PHE A 322 -0.33 4.10 21.63
C PHE A 322 -0.78 5.23 22.58
N ASP A 323 -1.66 6.12 22.12
CA ASP A 323 -2.19 7.20 22.94
C ASP A 323 -3.29 6.67 23.89
N ALA A 324 -3.02 6.64 25.19
CA ALA A 324 -3.95 6.16 26.20
C ALA A 324 -5.24 6.98 26.25
N ASP A 325 -5.13 8.29 26.03
CA ASP A 325 -6.21 9.28 26.05
C ASP A 325 -6.57 9.70 24.62
N TRP A 326 -6.49 8.76 23.66
CA TRP A 326 -6.67 9.07 22.26
C TRP A 326 -7.98 9.80 22.00
N VAL A 327 -7.85 10.91 21.28
CA VAL A 327 -8.94 11.65 20.68
C VAL A 327 -8.64 11.89 19.20
N PRO A 328 -9.66 11.91 18.32
CA PRO A 328 -9.46 12.18 16.90
C PRO A 328 -8.68 13.49 16.68
N ARG A 329 -7.53 13.39 16.01
CA ARG A 329 -6.70 14.57 15.71
C ARG A 329 -7.39 15.49 14.71
N GLN A 330 -7.26 16.80 14.92
CA GLN A 330 -7.72 17.78 13.94
C GLN A 330 -6.80 17.74 12.71
N THR A 331 -7.41 17.83 11.53
CA THR A 331 -6.70 17.71 10.25
C THR A 331 -7.20 18.80 9.31
N ASN A 332 -6.31 19.37 8.52
CA ASN A 332 -6.64 20.42 7.56
C ASN A 332 -7.54 19.91 6.43
N GLU A 333 -8.55 20.69 6.08
CA GLU A 333 -9.45 20.44 4.94
C GLU A 333 -8.82 20.83 3.58
N TYR A 334 -7.82 21.71 3.64
CA TYR A 334 -7.09 22.25 2.50
C TYR A 334 -5.60 21.89 2.59
N SER A 335 -4.93 21.82 1.44
CA SER A 335 -3.50 21.54 1.42
C SER A 335 -2.74 22.72 2.02
N PRO A 336 -1.81 22.47 2.95
CA PRO A 336 -0.79 23.45 3.30
C PRO A 336 0.01 23.90 2.06
N PRO A 337 0.66 25.07 2.12
CA PRO A 337 1.70 25.42 1.16
C PRO A 337 2.81 24.36 1.12
N ALA A 338 3.52 24.30 -0.01
CA ALA A 338 4.60 23.34 -0.25
C ALA A 338 5.74 23.42 0.77
#